data_AF-A0AAV9JNB3-F1
#
_entry.id   AF-A0AAV9JNB3-F1
#
_cell.length_a   1.000
_cell.length_b   1.000
_cell.length_c   1.000
_cell.angle_alpha   90.00
_cell.angle_beta   90.00
_cell.angle_gamma   90.00
#
_symmetry.space_group_name_H-M   'P 1'
#
loop_
_entity.id
_entity.type
_entity.pdbx_description
1 polymer ?
#
loop_
_entity_poly.entity_id
_entity_poly.type
_entity_poly.pdbx_seq_one_letter_code
_entity_poly.pdbx_strand_id
1 'polypeptide(L)'
;MPHELPTLADRFHALPAELREHVFALLLVQPVRYDMQHLGTCPLRDASLPLNANLRPSRPWRTHACGWRRHDDYTPTWHNPWRSKYAPPVRNPFLCSDCWDRKFRPRPFPVVSSDSPCLCARRQDLDVLLVCRRWHAEAGRVFYSRDTFDFEDARTCLAFFAGLRQQWRETVTSVSLVAYQGQQHALIRGAAWESRKAWTRVWCLLRTLPSLSRLALSTHHLEDERTLRPLLRLGPQRPRAICFTERMPAACLLKLLPRDDGSALGGMHYICPSLANRILVRGGLAEQVGRVLKGQLIAWVRLGKRAKLEVLGRAVEWQQENVVEMSLARDFASLGLEMEKGVHVLEGHDLAEWERLWWMVGWQHAFLP
;
A
#
# COMPACT_ATOMS: atom_id res chain seq x y z
N MET A 1 26.24 -48.81 16.15
CA MET A 1 25.15 -47.83 15.95
C MET A 1 25.33 -47.20 14.58
N PRO A 2 24.30 -47.11 13.73
CA PRO A 2 24.35 -46.22 12.57
C PRO A 2 24.39 -44.76 13.05
N HIS A 3 25.22 -43.93 12.44
CA HIS A 3 25.15 -42.48 12.66
C HIS A 3 23.99 -41.93 11.82
N GLU A 4 23.01 -41.28 12.46
CA GLU A 4 21.96 -40.56 11.75
C GLU A 4 22.58 -39.40 10.95
N LEU A 5 22.21 -39.28 9.68
CA LEU A 5 22.71 -38.21 8.81
C LEU A 5 22.11 -36.86 9.22
N PRO A 6 22.90 -35.78 9.29
CA PRO A 6 22.43 -34.49 9.78
C PRO A 6 21.31 -33.94 8.90
N THR A 7 20.21 -33.54 9.55
CA THR A 7 19.01 -33.06 8.85
C THR A 7 19.29 -31.75 8.11
N LEU A 8 18.33 -31.30 7.30
CA LEU A 8 18.41 -29.97 6.70
C LEU A 8 18.43 -28.87 7.79
N ALA A 9 17.73 -29.07 8.91
CA ALA A 9 17.72 -28.12 10.02
C ALA A 9 19.09 -28.04 10.71
N ASP A 10 19.76 -29.17 10.93
CA ASP A 10 21.09 -29.21 11.56
C ASP A 10 22.14 -28.55 10.68
N ARG A 11 22.16 -28.90 9.39
CA ARG A 11 23.05 -28.28 8.40
C ARG A 11 22.79 -26.79 8.23
N PHE A 12 21.52 -26.36 8.25
CA PHE A 12 21.20 -24.94 8.27
C PHE A 12 21.66 -24.27 9.56
N HIS A 13 21.49 -24.90 10.74
CA HIS A 13 21.89 -24.34 12.03
C HIS A 13 23.39 -24.34 12.31
N ALA A 14 24.18 -25.09 11.54
CA ALA A 14 25.64 -25.02 11.52
C ALA A 14 26.19 -23.79 10.76
N LEU A 15 25.37 -23.09 9.97
CA LEU A 15 25.78 -21.86 9.30
C LEU A 15 25.91 -20.68 10.29
N PRO A 16 26.87 -19.76 10.08
CA PRO A 16 26.94 -18.47 10.78
C PRO A 16 25.61 -17.73 10.78
N ALA A 17 25.31 -16.97 11.85
CA ALA A 17 24.02 -16.33 12.04
C ALA A 17 23.68 -15.36 10.89
N GLU A 18 24.70 -14.72 10.32
CA GLU A 18 24.67 -13.76 9.23
C GLU A 18 24.20 -14.40 7.91
N LEU A 19 24.69 -15.61 7.61
CA LEU A 19 24.25 -16.39 6.44
C LEU A 19 22.82 -16.88 6.62
N ARG A 20 22.43 -17.26 7.84
CA ARG A 20 21.06 -17.69 8.15
C ARG A 20 20.08 -16.51 8.06
N GLU A 21 20.50 -15.33 8.53
CA GLU A 21 19.75 -14.08 8.35
C GLU A 21 19.63 -13.68 6.86
N HIS A 22 20.68 -13.88 6.07
CA HIS A 22 20.66 -13.62 4.63
C HIS A 22 19.74 -14.59 3.87
N VAL A 23 19.77 -15.89 4.15
CA VAL A 23 18.85 -16.88 3.54
C VAL A 23 17.40 -16.57 3.91
N PHE A 24 17.10 -16.24 5.18
CA PHE A 24 15.76 -15.80 5.55
C PHE A 24 15.35 -14.48 4.86
N ALA A 25 16.30 -13.58 4.57
CA ALA A 25 16.01 -12.36 3.84
C ALA A 25 15.63 -12.65 2.38
N LEU A 26 16.36 -13.53 1.70
CA LEU A 26 16.06 -13.94 0.31
C LEU A 26 14.68 -14.60 0.15
N LEU A 27 14.18 -15.28 1.18
CA LEU A 27 12.88 -15.98 1.16
C LEU A 27 11.72 -15.05 1.56
N LEU A 28 11.88 -14.28 2.63
CA LEU A 28 10.76 -13.58 3.28
C LEU A 28 10.67 -12.09 2.93
N VAL A 29 11.80 -11.43 2.66
CA VAL A 29 11.83 -10.00 2.38
C VAL A 29 11.52 -9.78 0.91
N GLN A 30 10.41 -9.08 0.65
CA GLN A 30 9.89 -8.88 -0.69
C GLN A 30 9.67 -7.38 -0.91
N PRO A 31 9.76 -6.90 -2.17
CA PRO A 31 9.29 -5.56 -2.52
C PRO A 31 7.91 -5.31 -1.92
N VAL A 32 7.68 -4.08 -1.48
CA VAL A 32 6.35 -3.68 -1.01
C VAL A 32 5.35 -3.88 -2.15
N ARG A 33 4.08 -4.12 -1.80
CA ARG A 33 3.03 -4.64 -2.70
C ARG A 33 2.96 -4.01 -4.10
N TYR A 34 3.23 -2.70 -4.19
CA TYR A 34 3.19 -1.94 -5.44
C TYR A 34 4.50 -1.95 -6.24
N ASP A 35 5.63 -2.38 -5.65
CA ASP A 35 6.92 -2.45 -6.33
C ASP A 35 7.24 -3.90 -6.78
N MET A 36 6.30 -4.82 -6.54
CA MET A 36 6.36 -6.20 -7.01
C MET A 36 6.28 -6.27 -8.54
N GLN A 37 7.19 -7.03 -9.15
CA GLN A 37 7.07 -7.45 -10.54
C GLN A 37 5.98 -8.52 -10.68
N HIS A 38 5.22 -8.46 -11.78
CA HIS A 38 4.19 -9.45 -12.05
C HIS A 38 4.77 -10.71 -12.70
N LEU A 39 4.39 -11.88 -12.18
CA LEU A 39 4.69 -13.19 -12.80
C LEU A 39 4.22 -13.21 -14.25
N GLY A 40 4.90 -13.93 -15.15
CA GLY A 40 4.52 -13.98 -16.57
C GLY A 40 3.07 -14.43 -16.83
N THR A 41 2.53 -15.28 -15.95
CA THR A 41 1.14 -15.75 -15.95
C THR A 41 0.15 -14.83 -15.22
N CYS A 42 0.58 -13.63 -14.80
CA CYS A 42 -0.28 -12.67 -14.11
C CYS A 42 -1.34 -12.11 -15.07
N PRO A 43 -2.64 -12.20 -14.75
CA PRO A 43 -3.69 -11.61 -15.58
C PRO A 43 -3.69 -10.08 -15.73
N LEU A 44 -2.80 -9.36 -15.04
CA LEU A 44 -2.55 -7.92 -15.25
C LEU A 44 -1.42 -7.65 -16.26
N ARG A 45 -0.70 -8.68 -16.71
CA ARG A 45 0.27 -8.61 -17.82
C ARG A 45 -0.34 -9.00 -19.15
N ASP A 46 -1.37 -9.85 -19.12
CA ASP A 46 -2.22 -10.05 -20.29
C ASP A 46 -3.06 -8.78 -20.47
N ALA A 47 -2.89 -8.12 -21.61
CA ALA A 47 -3.72 -6.99 -21.97
C ALA A 47 -5.19 -7.44 -22.05
N SER A 48 -5.51 -8.52 -22.77
CA SER A 48 -6.89 -8.89 -23.16
C SER A 48 -7.89 -9.11 -22.02
N LEU A 49 -7.42 -9.22 -20.77
CA LEU A 49 -8.24 -9.41 -19.59
C LEU A 49 -8.61 -8.08 -18.92
N PRO A 50 -9.90 -7.82 -18.61
CA PRO A 50 -10.27 -6.61 -17.87
C PRO A 50 -9.61 -6.58 -16.48
N LEU A 51 -9.13 -5.40 -16.06
CA LEU A 51 -8.47 -5.16 -14.76
C LEU A 51 -9.23 -5.75 -13.55
N ASN A 52 -10.57 -5.84 -13.63
CA ASN A 52 -11.44 -6.38 -12.57
C ASN A 52 -12.01 -7.79 -12.86
N ALA A 53 -11.77 -8.39 -14.03
CA ALA A 53 -12.19 -9.77 -14.33
C ALA A 53 -11.36 -10.79 -13.54
N ASN A 54 -10.18 -10.36 -13.11
CA ASN A 54 -9.13 -11.20 -12.58
C ASN A 54 -9.31 -11.45 -11.09
N LEU A 55 -10.31 -12.28 -10.76
CA LEU A 55 -10.25 -13.40 -9.81
C LEU A 55 -11.64 -13.90 -9.41
N ARG A 56 -12.68 -13.05 -9.46
CA ARG A 56 -14.09 -13.45 -9.36
C ARG A 56 -14.70 -13.59 -10.77
N PRO A 57 -15.46 -14.66 -11.07
CA PRO A 57 -16.13 -14.80 -12.36
C PRO A 57 -17.15 -13.68 -12.59
N SER A 58 -17.11 -13.08 -13.76
CA SER A 58 -17.81 -11.84 -14.16
C SER A 58 -19.34 -11.91 -14.24
N ARG A 59 -19.97 -13.04 -13.89
CA ARG A 59 -21.44 -13.15 -13.84
C ARG A 59 -22.00 -12.34 -12.65
N PRO A 60 -23.19 -11.73 -12.78
CA PRO A 60 -23.81 -10.89 -11.74
C PRO A 60 -24.41 -11.73 -10.59
N TRP A 61 -23.54 -12.38 -9.81
CA TRP A 61 -23.90 -13.08 -8.58
C TRP A 61 -24.37 -12.08 -7.52
N ARG A 62 -25.70 -12.00 -7.33
CA ARG A 62 -26.33 -11.07 -6.36
C ARG A 62 -25.70 -11.25 -4.97
N THR A 63 -25.14 -10.17 -4.44
CA THR A 63 -23.93 -10.17 -3.58
C THR A 63 -24.06 -10.74 -2.16
N HIS A 64 -25.26 -11.19 -1.75
CA HIS A 64 -25.56 -11.58 -0.37
C HIS A 64 -25.89 -13.06 -0.14
N ALA A 65 -26.06 -13.86 -1.20
CA ALA A 65 -26.01 -15.32 -1.10
C ALA A 65 -25.59 -15.92 -2.44
N CYS A 66 -24.55 -16.75 -2.44
CA CYS A 66 -24.49 -17.83 -3.43
C CYS A 66 -25.75 -18.69 -3.25
N GLY A 67 -26.52 -18.88 -4.32
CA GLY A 67 -27.85 -19.45 -4.23
C GLY A 67 -27.81 -20.97 -4.07
N TRP A 68 -27.78 -21.47 -2.83
CA TRP A 68 -27.89 -22.90 -2.44
C TRP A 68 -29.22 -23.60 -2.88
N ARG A 69 -29.93 -23.03 -3.85
CA ARG A 69 -31.22 -23.44 -4.44
C ARG A 69 -31.37 -23.03 -5.92
N ARG A 70 -30.26 -22.71 -6.61
CA ARG A 70 -30.18 -22.38 -8.05
C ARG A 70 -28.91 -22.97 -8.68
N HIS A 71 -28.43 -24.08 -8.13
CA HIS A 71 -27.36 -24.89 -8.72
C HIS A 71 -28.01 -25.98 -9.59
N ASP A 72 -28.79 -25.51 -10.57
CA ASP A 72 -29.47 -26.36 -11.55
C ASP A 72 -28.50 -26.74 -12.69
N ASP A 73 -27.41 -25.97 -12.85
CA ASP A 73 -26.24 -26.28 -13.68
C ASP A 73 -25.07 -26.85 -12.85
N TYR A 74 -24.33 -27.78 -13.46
CA TYR A 74 -23.08 -28.40 -12.95
C TYR A 74 -21.88 -27.44 -12.86
N THR A 75 -22.08 -26.13 -12.71
CA THR A 75 -20.98 -25.16 -12.64
C THR A 75 -20.13 -25.36 -11.37
N PRO A 76 -18.79 -25.53 -11.47
CA PRO A 76 -17.94 -25.72 -10.31
C PRO A 76 -17.96 -24.48 -9.40
N THR A 77 -18.09 -24.72 -8.11
CA THR A 77 -18.22 -23.66 -7.10
C THR A 77 -16.92 -22.85 -7.00
N TRP A 78 -17.05 -21.51 -6.96
CA TRP A 78 -15.90 -20.62 -6.99
C TRP A 78 -15.05 -20.71 -5.72
N HIS A 79 -13.74 -20.91 -5.91
CA HIS A 79 -12.72 -20.85 -4.87
C HIS A 79 -11.93 -19.55 -5.03
N ASN A 80 -11.94 -18.71 -3.99
CA ASN A 80 -11.13 -17.50 -3.91
C ASN A 80 -9.65 -17.88 -3.75
N PRO A 81 -8.76 -17.59 -4.72
CA PRO A 81 -7.36 -18.00 -4.62
C PRO A 81 -6.55 -17.07 -3.70
N TRP A 82 -7.12 -15.96 -3.22
CA TRP A 82 -6.58 -15.23 -2.08
C TRP A 82 -6.73 -15.96 -0.74
N ARG A 83 -7.53 -17.04 -0.70
CA ARG A 83 -7.71 -17.83 0.52
C ARG A 83 -6.36 -18.35 1.03
N SER A 84 -6.16 -18.24 2.33
CA SER A 84 -4.98 -18.81 2.98
C SER A 84 -5.02 -20.34 2.85
N LYS A 85 -3.89 -20.96 2.51
CA LYS A 85 -3.74 -22.43 2.55
C LYS A 85 -3.88 -23.00 3.97
N TYR A 86 -3.72 -22.15 4.99
CA TYR A 86 -3.95 -22.44 6.40
C TYR A 86 -5.42 -22.22 6.85
N ALA A 87 -6.34 -21.84 5.94
CA ALA A 87 -7.76 -21.77 6.27
C ALA A 87 -8.38 -23.19 6.21
N PRO A 88 -9.22 -23.60 7.20
CA PRO A 88 -9.79 -24.96 7.25
C PRO A 88 -10.45 -25.37 5.92
N PRO A 89 -10.43 -26.66 5.52
CA PRO A 89 -11.02 -27.08 4.25
C PRO A 89 -12.50 -26.70 4.15
N VAL A 90 -12.94 -26.31 2.95
CA VAL A 90 -14.36 -26.06 2.65
C VAL A 90 -15.07 -27.41 2.60
N ARG A 91 -15.98 -27.68 3.55
CA ARG A 91 -16.62 -29.01 3.69
C ARG A 91 -17.95 -29.15 2.96
N ASN A 92 -18.60 -28.05 2.59
CA ASN A 92 -19.83 -28.07 1.79
C ASN A 92 -19.48 -27.61 0.36
N PRO A 93 -19.61 -28.47 -0.67
CA PRO A 93 -19.19 -28.15 -2.03
C PRO A 93 -20.08 -27.12 -2.73
N PHE A 94 -21.29 -26.83 -2.23
CA PHE A 94 -22.30 -26.00 -2.91
C PHE A 94 -22.24 -24.49 -2.58
N LEU A 95 -21.32 -24.04 -1.71
CA LEU A 95 -21.13 -22.60 -1.43
C LEU A 95 -19.67 -22.19 -1.59
N CYS A 96 -19.47 -21.03 -2.22
CA CYS A 96 -18.14 -20.51 -2.51
C CYS A 96 -17.31 -20.25 -1.24
N SER A 97 -15.98 -20.24 -1.37
CA SER A 97 -15.10 -20.11 -0.21
C SER A 97 -15.32 -18.83 0.61
N ASP A 98 -15.75 -17.74 -0.02
CA ASP A 98 -16.11 -16.50 0.68
C ASP A 98 -17.38 -16.66 1.53
N CYS A 99 -18.40 -17.36 1.02
CA CYS A 99 -19.62 -17.67 1.75
C CYS A 99 -19.37 -18.69 2.87
N TRP A 100 -18.50 -19.67 2.61
CA TRP A 100 -18.02 -20.62 3.62
C TRP A 100 -17.28 -19.90 4.75
N ASP A 101 -16.25 -19.10 4.44
CA ASP A 101 -15.46 -18.40 5.45
C ASP A 101 -16.32 -17.40 6.25
N ARG A 102 -17.20 -16.62 5.59
CA ARG A 102 -18.12 -15.69 6.29
C ARG A 102 -19.04 -16.36 7.31
N LYS A 103 -19.44 -17.61 7.07
CA LYS A 103 -20.45 -18.34 7.88
C LYS A 103 -19.84 -19.34 8.88
N PHE A 104 -18.71 -19.97 8.55
CA PHE A 104 -18.17 -21.11 9.29
C PHE A 104 -16.72 -20.95 9.77
N ARG A 105 -15.95 -19.96 9.28
CA ARG A 105 -14.58 -19.74 9.75
C ARG A 105 -14.60 -18.86 11.00
N PRO A 106 -13.98 -19.30 12.13
CA PRO A 106 -13.86 -18.49 13.33
C PRO A 106 -13.21 -17.13 13.02
N ARG A 107 -13.73 -16.06 13.66
CA ARG A 107 -13.17 -14.71 13.55
C ARG A 107 -12.17 -14.44 14.69
N PRO A 108 -11.17 -13.57 14.49
CA PRO A 108 -10.86 -12.86 13.25
C PRO A 108 -10.24 -13.78 12.18
N PHE A 109 -10.53 -13.51 10.91
CA PHE A 109 -9.80 -14.06 9.79
C PHE A 109 -9.46 -12.96 8.77
N PRO A 110 -8.37 -13.07 7.99
CA PRO A 110 -8.04 -12.09 6.98
C PRO A 110 -9.15 -12.03 5.92
N VAL A 111 -9.83 -10.88 5.84
CA VAL A 111 -10.65 -10.52 4.70
C VAL A 111 -9.70 -9.85 3.70
N VAL A 112 -9.61 -10.39 2.49
CA VAL A 112 -8.85 -9.74 1.43
C VAL A 112 -9.75 -8.73 0.72
N SER A 113 -9.21 -7.55 0.50
CA SER A 113 -9.89 -6.45 -0.19
C SER A 113 -10.32 -6.88 -1.60
N SER A 114 -11.46 -6.36 -2.06
CA SER A 114 -11.90 -6.50 -3.45
C SER A 114 -10.91 -5.88 -4.44
N ASP A 115 -10.06 -4.98 -3.95
CA ASP A 115 -9.32 -4.02 -4.76
C ASP A 115 -7.86 -4.46 -4.96
N SER A 116 -7.47 -5.59 -4.35
CA SER A 116 -6.16 -6.23 -4.50
C SER A 116 -6.07 -6.97 -5.86
N PRO A 117 -5.34 -6.44 -6.86
CA PRO A 117 -5.65 -6.70 -8.27
C PRO A 117 -5.04 -7.98 -8.85
N CYS A 118 -4.06 -8.61 -8.18
CA CYS A 118 -3.52 -9.90 -8.59
C CYS A 118 -2.82 -10.65 -7.45
N LEU A 119 -2.66 -11.97 -7.62
CA LEU A 119 -1.95 -12.83 -6.67
C LEU A 119 -0.44 -12.56 -6.55
N CYS A 120 0.19 -11.80 -7.47
CA CYS A 120 1.62 -11.45 -7.36
C CYS A 120 1.92 -10.57 -6.14
N ALA A 121 0.90 -9.86 -5.63
CA ALA A 121 0.96 -9.12 -4.38
C ALA A 121 0.88 -10.01 -3.12
N ARG A 122 0.73 -11.34 -3.27
CA ARG A 122 0.70 -12.30 -2.16
C ARG A 122 2.13 -12.67 -1.75
N ARG A 123 2.49 -12.35 -0.50
CA ARG A 123 3.75 -12.78 0.11
C ARG A 123 3.91 -14.29 0.07
N GLN A 124 5.08 -14.74 -0.35
CA GLN A 124 5.45 -16.15 -0.52
C GLN A 124 6.21 -16.66 0.72
N ASP A 125 6.48 -17.97 0.77
CA ASP A 125 7.40 -18.65 1.70
C ASP A 125 7.25 -18.40 3.22
N LEU A 126 6.14 -17.80 3.66
CA LEU A 126 5.77 -17.60 5.07
C LEU A 126 5.74 -18.91 5.89
N ASP A 127 5.69 -20.06 5.22
CA ASP A 127 5.83 -21.41 5.78
C ASP A 127 7.14 -21.59 6.57
N VAL A 128 8.20 -20.88 6.19
CA VAL A 128 9.50 -20.82 6.89
C VAL A 128 9.32 -20.40 8.36
N LEU A 129 8.32 -19.54 8.65
CA LEU A 129 7.99 -19.11 10.01
C LEU A 129 7.31 -20.20 10.85
N LEU A 130 6.90 -21.32 10.25
CA LEU A 130 6.21 -22.42 10.92
C LEU A 130 7.07 -23.68 11.14
N VAL A 131 8.26 -23.75 10.52
CA VAL A 131 9.15 -24.94 10.54
C VAL A 131 9.54 -25.36 11.96
N CYS A 132 10.06 -24.43 12.77
CA CYS A 132 10.35 -24.69 14.18
C CYS A 132 10.44 -23.38 14.99
N ARG A 133 10.49 -23.47 16.33
CA ARG A 133 10.58 -22.29 17.21
C ARG A 133 11.81 -21.41 16.95
N ARG A 134 12.96 -22.00 16.62
CA ARG A 134 14.21 -21.26 16.31
C ARG A 134 14.11 -20.53 14.97
N TRP A 135 13.59 -21.19 13.93
CA TRP A 135 13.32 -20.57 12.64
C TRP A 135 12.31 -19.43 12.77
N HIS A 136 11.18 -19.63 13.47
CA HIS A 136 10.21 -18.57 13.77
C HIS A 136 10.86 -17.36 14.47
N ALA A 137 11.79 -17.57 15.40
CA ALA A 137 12.47 -16.48 16.11
C ALA A 137 13.46 -15.70 15.21
N GLU A 138 14.29 -16.41 14.45
CA GLU A 138 15.32 -15.81 13.59
C GLU A 138 14.70 -15.21 12.32
N ALA A 139 13.94 -15.99 11.57
CA ALA A 139 13.28 -15.57 10.33
C ALA A 139 12.17 -14.54 10.58
N GLY A 140 11.47 -14.63 11.71
CA GLY A 140 10.51 -13.60 12.14
C GLY A 140 11.17 -12.24 12.38
N ARG A 141 12.35 -12.21 13.02
CA ARG A 141 13.13 -10.97 13.19
C ARG A 141 13.49 -10.36 11.84
N VAL A 142 13.89 -11.17 10.86
CA VAL A 142 14.20 -10.72 9.49
C VAL A 142 12.98 -10.11 8.82
N PHE A 143 11.90 -10.89 8.75
CA PHE A 143 10.62 -10.48 8.15
C PHE A 143 10.12 -9.15 8.73
N TYR A 144 9.88 -9.08 10.04
CA TYR A 144 9.30 -7.88 10.65
C TYR A 144 10.24 -6.65 10.59
N SER A 145 11.57 -6.83 10.60
CA SER A 145 12.50 -5.69 10.59
C SER A 145 12.96 -5.20 9.22
N ARG A 146 12.94 -6.05 8.19
CA ARG A 146 13.44 -5.68 6.85
C ARG A 146 12.32 -5.33 5.86
N ASP A 147 11.15 -5.96 5.99
CA ASP A 147 10.00 -5.69 5.12
C ASP A 147 9.29 -4.37 5.40
N THR A 148 8.62 -3.87 4.36
CA THR A 148 7.58 -2.84 4.47
C THR A 148 6.20 -3.50 4.55
N PHE A 149 5.44 -3.16 5.58
CA PHE A 149 4.06 -3.62 5.78
C PHE A 149 3.09 -2.61 5.17
N ASP A 150 2.42 -3.01 4.10
CA ASP A 150 1.51 -2.18 3.30
C ASP A 150 0.04 -2.45 3.62
N PHE A 151 -0.75 -1.38 3.75
CA PHE A 151 -2.18 -1.46 4.00
C PHE A 151 -2.93 -0.44 3.13
N GLU A 152 -3.99 -0.90 2.47
CA GLU A 152 -4.92 -0.04 1.73
C GLU A 152 -5.76 0.84 2.66
N ASP A 153 -6.05 0.34 3.87
CA ASP A 153 -7.03 0.93 4.79
C ASP A 153 -6.63 0.77 6.28
N ALA A 154 -7.20 1.64 7.11
CA ALA A 154 -6.99 1.71 8.55
C ALA A 154 -7.54 0.51 9.31
N ARG A 155 -8.65 -0.13 8.90
CA ARG A 155 -9.14 -1.36 9.58
C ARG A 155 -8.15 -2.49 9.40
N THR A 156 -7.62 -2.70 8.20
CA THR A 156 -6.65 -3.77 7.91
C THR A 156 -5.34 -3.52 8.64
N CYS A 157 -4.83 -2.28 8.67
CA CYS A 157 -3.69 -1.89 9.50
C CYS A 157 -3.94 -2.17 10.99
N LEU A 158 -5.05 -1.68 11.55
CA LEU A 158 -5.40 -1.89 12.97
C LEU A 158 -5.57 -3.38 13.31
N ALA A 159 -6.19 -4.17 12.43
CA ALA A 159 -6.42 -5.60 12.63
C ALA A 159 -5.10 -6.39 12.62
N PHE A 160 -4.19 -6.06 11.69
CA PHE A 160 -2.86 -6.68 11.61
C PHE A 160 -2.08 -6.48 12.92
N PHE A 161 -1.88 -5.23 13.34
CA PHE A 161 -1.09 -4.94 14.54
C PHE A 161 -1.77 -5.40 15.85
N ALA A 162 -3.11 -5.45 15.90
CA ALA A 162 -3.83 -6.03 17.03
C ALA A 162 -3.57 -7.54 17.17
N GLY A 163 -3.55 -8.28 16.05
CA GLY A 163 -3.18 -9.70 16.02
C GLY A 163 -1.68 -9.98 16.18
N LEU A 164 -0.83 -9.00 15.91
CA LEU A 164 0.62 -9.14 16.00
C LEU A 164 1.10 -9.19 17.46
N ARG A 165 2.01 -10.12 17.78
CA ARG A 165 2.65 -10.24 19.11
C ARG A 165 3.51 -9.00 19.40
N GLN A 166 3.58 -8.58 20.66
CA GLN A 166 4.30 -7.37 21.08
C GLN A 166 5.76 -7.34 20.59
N GLN A 167 6.52 -8.43 20.80
CA GLN A 167 7.90 -8.61 20.31
C GLN A 167 8.08 -8.31 18.82
N TRP A 168 7.04 -8.53 18.00
CA TRP A 168 7.08 -8.33 16.56
C TRP A 168 6.68 -6.91 16.16
N ARG A 169 5.75 -6.29 16.89
CA ARG A 169 5.45 -4.84 16.75
C ARG A 169 6.70 -4.01 17.00
N GLU A 170 7.48 -4.40 18.02
CA GLU A 170 8.73 -3.74 18.40
C GLU A 170 9.82 -3.86 17.33
N THR A 171 9.78 -4.90 16.49
CA THR A 171 10.69 -5.05 15.35
C THR A 171 10.24 -4.36 14.06
N VAL A 172 8.98 -3.90 13.92
CA VAL A 172 8.51 -3.30 12.66
C VAL A 172 9.22 -1.97 12.40
N THR A 173 10.02 -1.93 11.32
CA THR A 173 10.77 -0.72 10.93
C THR A 173 10.05 0.13 9.89
N SER A 174 9.15 -0.47 9.10
CA SER A 174 8.71 0.13 7.82
C SER A 174 7.23 -0.14 7.56
N VAL A 175 6.44 0.92 7.37
CA VAL A 175 5.00 0.84 7.10
C VAL A 175 4.64 1.68 5.88
N SER A 176 3.70 1.19 5.07
CA SER A 176 3.10 1.86 3.92
C SER A 176 1.59 1.95 4.10
N LEU A 177 1.04 3.15 3.94
CA LEU A 177 -0.40 3.45 4.00
C LEU A 177 -0.78 4.12 2.69
N VAL A 178 -0.86 3.31 1.65
CA VAL A 178 -1.15 3.75 0.28
C VAL A 178 -2.44 3.10 -0.15
N ALA A 179 -3.52 3.88 -0.14
CA ALA A 179 -4.85 3.44 -0.52
C ALA A 179 -4.91 3.04 -2.00
N TYR A 180 -5.52 1.90 -2.30
CA TYR A 180 -5.84 1.54 -3.67
C TYR A 180 -7.11 2.29 -4.11
N GLN A 181 -6.96 3.41 -4.82
CA GLN A 181 -8.09 3.95 -5.58
C GLN A 181 -8.33 3.07 -6.82
N GLY A 182 -9.43 2.30 -6.81
CA GLY A 182 -9.95 1.67 -8.02
C GLY A 182 -10.61 2.68 -8.95
N GLN A 183 -10.70 2.38 -10.25
CA GLN A 183 -11.23 3.29 -11.28
C GLN A 183 -12.62 3.88 -10.94
N GLN A 184 -13.48 3.11 -10.26
CA GLN A 184 -14.82 3.57 -9.86
C GLN A 184 -14.83 4.52 -8.64
N HIS A 185 -13.77 4.53 -7.83
CA HIS A 185 -13.66 5.41 -6.66
C HIS A 185 -13.06 6.78 -7.00
N ALA A 186 -12.25 6.89 -8.04
CA ALA A 186 -11.67 8.16 -8.50
C ALA A 186 -12.74 9.21 -8.89
N LEU A 187 -13.91 8.75 -9.36
CA LEU A 187 -15.06 9.60 -9.70
C LEU A 187 -15.85 10.08 -8.48
N ILE A 188 -15.61 9.53 -7.28
CA ILE A 188 -16.35 9.88 -6.06
C ILE A 188 -15.38 10.39 -4.98
N ARG A 189 -14.66 11.47 -5.31
CA ARG A 189 -13.95 12.31 -4.33
C ARG A 189 -14.94 12.72 -3.23
N GLY A 190 -14.86 12.07 -2.07
CA GLY A 190 -15.80 12.25 -0.95
C GLY A 190 -16.53 10.99 -0.47
N ALA A 191 -16.38 9.84 -1.13
CA ALA A 191 -16.98 8.55 -0.73
C ALA A 191 -16.39 7.94 0.57
N ALA A 192 -16.58 8.63 1.70
CA ALA A 192 -16.43 8.13 3.07
C ALA A 192 -15.27 7.14 3.28
N TRP A 193 -14.05 7.58 2.94
CA TRP A 193 -12.79 6.83 2.96
C TRP A 193 -12.31 6.54 4.40
N GLU A 194 -13.14 5.75 5.08
CA GLU A 194 -13.17 5.47 6.49
C GLU A 194 -13.48 6.66 7.41
N SER A 195 -13.84 6.33 8.65
CA SER A 195 -14.08 7.37 9.65
C SER A 195 -12.76 7.98 10.10
N ARG A 196 -12.74 9.30 10.34
CA ARG A 196 -11.65 10.00 11.04
C ARG A 196 -11.19 9.30 12.33
N LYS A 197 -12.08 8.58 13.02
CA LYS A 197 -11.76 7.78 14.22
C LYS A 197 -10.84 6.59 13.92
N ALA A 198 -10.91 5.99 12.72
CA ALA A 198 -10.04 4.89 12.31
C ALA A 198 -8.61 5.37 12.07
N TRP A 199 -8.42 6.39 11.20
CA TRP A 199 -7.11 7.01 10.98
C TRP A 199 -6.50 7.59 12.26
N THR A 200 -7.31 8.20 13.14
CA THR A 200 -6.86 8.64 14.48
C THR A 200 -6.26 7.49 15.30
N ARG A 201 -6.83 6.29 15.24
CA ARG A 201 -6.28 5.09 15.91
C ARG A 201 -5.02 4.56 15.22
N VAL A 202 -4.93 4.63 13.88
CA VAL A 202 -3.71 4.26 13.14
C VAL A 202 -2.54 5.16 13.52
N TRP A 203 -2.75 6.48 13.60
CA TRP A 203 -1.68 7.40 14.00
C TRP A 203 -1.18 7.14 15.42
N CYS A 204 -2.10 6.96 16.39
CA CYS A 204 -1.74 6.54 17.74
C CYS A 204 -0.97 5.20 17.77
N LEU A 205 -1.36 4.23 16.95
CA LEU A 205 -0.71 2.93 16.82
C LEU A 205 0.70 3.04 16.22
N LEU A 206 0.88 3.78 15.11
CA LEU A 206 2.20 3.97 14.50
C LEU A 206 3.16 4.68 15.47
N ARG A 207 2.64 5.59 16.31
CA ARG A 207 3.41 6.23 17.38
C ARG A 207 3.81 5.30 18.52
N THR A 208 3.22 4.10 18.65
CA THR A 208 3.65 3.07 19.62
C THR A 208 4.55 1.98 19.01
N LEU A 209 5.02 2.14 17.77
CA LEU A 209 6.01 1.26 17.14
C LEU A 209 7.43 1.85 17.33
N PRO A 210 8.24 1.34 18.28
CA PRO A 210 9.50 2.00 18.67
C PRO A 210 10.59 1.98 17.59
N SER A 211 10.56 0.99 16.68
CA SER A 211 11.55 0.85 15.60
C SER A 211 11.10 1.48 14.27
N LEU A 212 9.90 2.08 14.21
CA LEU A 212 9.34 2.63 12.98
C LEU A 212 10.21 3.79 12.45
N SER A 213 10.97 3.49 11.40
CA SER A 213 11.97 4.38 10.81
C SER A 213 11.64 4.79 9.38
N ARG A 214 10.74 4.08 8.69
CA ARG A 214 10.26 4.40 7.34
C ARG A 214 8.73 4.40 7.30
N LEU A 215 8.15 5.49 6.79
CA LEU A 215 6.71 5.63 6.61
C LEU A 215 6.38 6.14 5.20
N ALA A 216 5.68 5.33 4.41
CA ALA A 216 5.09 5.76 3.15
C ALA A 216 3.60 6.08 3.34
N LEU A 217 3.15 7.20 2.79
CA LEU A 217 1.77 7.70 2.90
C LEU A 217 1.21 8.04 1.52
N SER A 218 -0.07 7.81 1.28
CA SER A 218 -0.77 8.38 0.12
C SER A 218 -0.91 9.90 0.24
N THR A 219 -0.84 10.61 -0.89
CA THR A 219 -1.20 12.05 -1.00
C THR A 219 -2.60 12.38 -0.50
N HIS A 220 -3.55 11.45 -0.53
CA HIS A 220 -4.90 11.68 -0.01
C HIS A 220 -4.92 12.03 1.50
N HIS A 221 -3.87 11.70 2.26
CA HIS A 221 -3.71 12.16 3.64
C HIS A 221 -3.37 13.65 3.77
N LEU A 222 -2.87 14.27 2.71
CA LEU A 222 -2.65 15.71 2.55
C LEU A 222 -3.89 16.41 1.97
N GLU A 223 -4.65 15.74 1.12
CA GLU A 223 -5.86 16.29 0.46
C GLU A 223 -7.08 16.44 1.39
N ASP A 224 -7.12 15.78 2.56
CA ASP A 224 -8.20 15.95 3.54
C ASP A 224 -7.68 16.44 4.91
N GLU A 225 -8.09 17.64 5.29
CA GLU A 225 -7.81 18.24 6.58
C GLU A 225 -8.27 17.36 7.77
N ARG A 226 -9.29 16.51 7.55
CA ARG A 226 -9.84 15.57 8.54
C ARG A 226 -8.87 14.44 8.89
N THR A 227 -7.97 14.04 7.98
CA THR A 227 -6.88 13.08 8.25
C THR A 227 -5.57 13.77 8.56
N LEU A 228 -5.30 14.92 7.93
CA LEU A 228 -4.08 15.70 8.12
C LEU A 228 -3.96 16.26 9.55
N ARG A 229 -5.05 16.81 10.11
CA ARG A 229 -5.09 17.28 11.52
C ARG A 229 -4.75 16.16 12.53
N PRO A 230 -5.33 14.95 12.48
CA PRO A 230 -4.88 13.81 13.27
C PRO A 230 -3.42 13.41 13.02
N LEU A 231 -2.97 13.34 11.76
CA LEU A 231 -1.60 12.95 11.41
C LEU A 231 -0.57 13.88 12.08
N LEU A 232 -0.74 15.20 11.93
CA LEU A 232 0.12 16.23 12.52
C LEU A 232 0.10 16.28 14.06
N ARG A 233 -0.92 15.71 14.72
CA ARG A 233 -1.06 15.70 16.19
C ARG A 233 -0.60 14.38 16.83
N LEU A 234 -0.84 13.27 16.14
CA LEU A 234 -0.80 11.92 16.73
C LEU A 234 0.11 10.95 15.97
N GLY A 235 0.62 11.34 14.80
CA GLY A 235 1.51 10.51 13.97
C GLY A 235 2.81 10.13 14.68
N PRO A 236 3.56 9.18 14.10
CA PRO A 236 4.83 8.73 14.67
C PRO A 236 5.82 9.88 14.72
N GLN A 237 6.57 9.95 15.83
CA GLN A 237 7.56 10.99 16.05
C GLN A 237 8.95 10.43 15.70
N ARG A 238 9.70 11.17 14.86
CA ARG A 238 11.08 10.83 14.44
C ARG A 238 11.26 9.55 13.59
N PRO A 239 10.36 9.15 12.67
CA PRO A 239 10.77 8.22 11.62
C PRO A 239 11.90 8.87 10.80
N ARG A 240 12.90 8.07 10.40
CA ARG A 240 14.09 8.56 9.67
C ARG A 240 13.72 9.04 8.26
N ALA A 241 12.88 8.28 7.56
CA ALA A 241 12.34 8.63 6.25
C ALA A 241 10.80 8.67 6.30
N ILE A 242 10.24 9.68 5.63
CA ILE A 242 8.82 9.76 5.29
C ILE A 242 8.74 10.10 3.82
N CYS A 243 7.90 9.39 3.08
CA CYS A 243 7.57 9.72 1.70
C CYS A 243 6.06 9.83 1.52
N PHE A 244 5.65 10.79 0.70
CA PHE A 244 4.29 10.88 0.18
C PHE A 244 4.32 10.36 -1.26
N THR A 245 3.54 9.32 -1.52
CA THR A 245 3.44 8.72 -2.86
C THR A 245 2.06 8.97 -3.43
N GLU A 246 2.00 9.67 -4.55
CA GLU A 246 0.83 9.64 -5.41
C GLU A 246 0.89 8.38 -6.28
N ARG A 247 -0.26 7.83 -6.67
CA ARG A 247 -0.34 6.78 -7.68
C ARG A 247 -0.76 7.42 -8.99
N MET A 248 -0.06 7.16 -10.09
CA MET A 248 -0.45 7.70 -11.40
C MET A 248 -1.93 7.40 -11.68
N PRO A 249 -2.76 8.42 -11.99
CA PRO A 249 -4.16 8.20 -12.30
C PRO A 249 -4.35 7.20 -13.43
N ALA A 250 -5.36 6.34 -13.34
CA ALA A 250 -5.63 5.33 -14.36
C ALA A 250 -5.89 5.94 -15.76
N ALA A 251 -6.31 7.21 -15.83
CA ALA A 251 -6.44 7.98 -17.07
C ALA A 251 -5.09 8.31 -17.73
N CYS A 252 -4.01 8.45 -16.96
CA CYS A 252 -2.65 8.65 -17.48
C CYS A 252 -2.12 7.35 -18.09
N LEU A 253 -2.42 6.21 -17.47
CA LEU A 253 -2.05 4.88 -17.95
C LEU A 253 -2.70 4.55 -19.32
N LEU A 254 -3.87 5.13 -19.61
CA LEU A 254 -4.57 5.02 -20.90
C LEU A 254 -4.06 6.01 -21.97
N LYS A 255 -3.23 7.00 -21.62
CA LYS A 255 -2.67 7.99 -22.56
C LYS A 255 -1.27 7.61 -23.11
N LEU A 256 -0.57 6.70 -22.44
CA LEU A 256 0.85 6.38 -22.70
C LEU A 256 1.08 5.30 -23.78
N LEU A 257 0.04 4.90 -24.52
CA LEU A 257 0.13 3.95 -25.63
C LEU A 257 -0.37 4.61 -26.92
N PRO A 258 0.35 4.48 -28.06
CA PRO A 258 -0.12 5.01 -29.33
C PRO A 258 -1.39 4.30 -29.82
N ARG A 259 -2.22 5.05 -30.56
CA ARG A 259 -3.43 4.56 -31.23
C ARG A 259 -3.14 4.38 -32.72
N ASP A 260 -2.79 3.17 -33.12
CA ASP A 260 -2.45 2.87 -34.53
C ASP A 260 -3.69 2.65 -35.43
N ASP A 261 -4.86 2.44 -34.83
CA ASP A 261 -6.08 1.96 -35.50
C ASP A 261 -7.20 3.02 -35.66
N GLY A 262 -7.04 4.20 -35.07
CA GLY A 262 -7.99 5.32 -35.16
C GLY A 262 -9.38 5.07 -34.53
N SER A 263 -9.65 3.91 -33.93
CA SER A 263 -10.99 3.56 -33.45
C SER A 263 -11.33 4.24 -32.12
N ALA A 264 -12.54 4.81 -32.05
CA ALA A 264 -12.97 5.60 -30.89
C ALA A 264 -13.17 4.76 -29.61
N LEU A 265 -13.34 3.44 -29.74
CA LEU A 265 -13.70 2.50 -28.66
C LEU A 265 -12.73 1.29 -28.53
N GLY A 266 -11.57 1.32 -29.20
CA GLY A 266 -10.51 0.33 -29.01
C GLY A 266 -10.03 0.33 -27.56
N GLY A 267 -10.47 -0.66 -26.79
CA GLY A 267 -10.09 -0.83 -25.39
C GLY A 267 -8.67 -1.36 -25.27
N MET A 268 -7.66 -0.51 -25.44
CA MET A 268 -6.26 -0.88 -25.16
C MET A 268 -6.06 -1.01 -23.65
N HIS A 269 -5.94 -2.26 -23.19
CA HIS A 269 -5.77 -2.59 -21.78
C HIS A 269 -4.34 -2.34 -21.33
N TYR A 270 -4.18 -1.70 -20.18
CA TYR A 270 -2.87 -1.40 -19.61
C TYR A 270 -2.21 -2.66 -19.02
N ILE A 271 -1.21 -3.19 -19.73
CA ILE A 271 -0.23 -4.15 -19.19
C ILE A 271 0.46 -3.48 -18.01
N CYS A 272 0.22 -3.97 -16.80
CA CYS A 272 0.91 -3.51 -15.60
C CYS A 272 2.22 -4.32 -15.46
N PRO A 273 3.40 -3.76 -15.78
CA PRO A 273 4.65 -4.54 -15.82
C PRO A 273 5.16 -4.80 -14.38
N SER A 274 5.00 -3.77 -13.56
CA SER A 274 5.05 -3.68 -12.11
C SER A 274 3.97 -2.69 -11.69
N LEU A 275 3.48 -2.77 -10.46
CA LEU A 275 2.55 -1.77 -9.90
C LEU A 275 3.23 -0.39 -9.60
N ALA A 276 4.50 -0.23 -9.99
CA ALA A 276 5.45 0.81 -9.59
C ALA A 276 5.16 2.23 -10.13
N ASN A 277 3.91 2.49 -10.53
CA ASN A 277 3.45 3.79 -11.01
C ASN A 277 3.17 4.72 -9.81
N ARG A 278 4.16 4.86 -8.92
CA ARG A 278 4.12 5.74 -7.75
C ARG A 278 5.08 6.91 -7.97
N ILE A 279 4.52 8.11 -7.90
CA ILE A 279 5.26 9.36 -7.97
C ILE A 279 5.61 9.77 -6.55
N LEU A 280 6.89 10.00 -6.28
CA LEU A 280 7.35 10.57 -5.02
C LEU A 280 7.08 12.08 -5.05
N VAL A 281 6.11 12.53 -4.25
CA VAL A 281 5.83 13.96 -4.11
C VAL A 281 6.91 14.59 -3.23
N ARG A 282 7.68 15.49 -3.83
CA ARG A 282 8.72 16.31 -3.19
C ARG A 282 8.21 17.75 -3.00
N GLY A 283 8.82 18.50 -2.08
CA GLY A 283 8.46 19.88 -1.79
C GLY A 283 7.07 20.08 -1.16
N GLY A 284 6.61 21.33 -1.17
CA GLY A 284 5.24 21.71 -0.84
C GLY A 284 4.72 21.25 0.53
N LEU A 285 3.41 20.98 0.58
CA LEU A 285 2.74 20.50 1.79
C LEU A 285 3.27 19.11 2.23
N ALA A 286 3.58 18.24 1.27
CA ALA A 286 4.14 16.91 1.53
C ALA A 286 5.43 16.98 2.36
N GLU A 287 6.39 17.81 1.94
CA GLU A 287 7.64 17.96 2.66
C GLU A 287 7.43 18.62 4.03
N GLN A 288 6.64 19.69 4.11
CA GLN A 288 6.36 20.35 5.39
C GLN A 288 5.73 19.37 6.40
N VAL A 289 4.76 18.55 6.00
CA VAL A 289 4.15 17.53 6.87
C VAL A 289 5.18 16.47 7.28
N GLY A 290 6.04 16.03 6.34
CA GLY A 290 7.15 15.13 6.62
C GLY A 290 8.13 15.68 7.65
N ARG A 291 8.52 16.96 7.54
CA ARG A 291 9.38 17.67 8.50
C ARG A 291 8.74 17.76 9.89
N VAL A 292 7.44 18.06 10.01
CA VAL A 292 6.72 18.07 11.30
C VAL A 292 6.72 16.69 11.96
N LEU A 293 6.49 15.62 11.20
CA LEU A 293 6.50 14.24 11.70
C LEU A 293 7.91 13.75 12.08
N LYS A 294 8.95 14.16 11.34
CA LYS A 294 10.36 14.03 11.76
C LYS A 294 10.65 14.75 13.09
N GLY A 295 9.78 15.68 13.52
CA GLY A 295 9.89 16.44 14.77
C GLY A 295 10.55 17.81 14.62
N GLN A 296 10.72 18.29 13.38
CA GLN A 296 11.32 19.60 13.10
C GLN A 296 10.30 20.72 13.33
N LEU A 297 10.74 21.83 13.92
CA LEU A 297 9.89 22.99 14.23
C LEU A 297 9.75 23.91 12.99
N ILE A 298 8.66 23.76 12.25
CA ILE A 298 8.29 24.71 11.19
C ILE A 298 7.54 25.90 11.80
N ALA A 299 7.75 27.10 11.25
CA ALA A 299 7.17 28.33 11.78
C ALA A 299 5.63 28.30 11.90
N TRP A 300 4.89 27.74 10.93
CA TRP A 300 3.42 27.62 11.03
C TRP A 300 2.94 26.65 12.13
N VAL A 301 3.81 25.78 12.65
CA VAL A 301 3.49 24.94 13.83
C VAL A 301 3.38 25.79 15.10
N ARG A 302 4.09 26.94 15.16
CA ARG A 302 4.09 27.92 16.25
C ARG A 302 2.89 28.88 16.21
N LEU A 303 2.11 28.90 15.13
CA LEU A 303 0.92 29.74 15.02
C LEU A 303 -0.14 29.40 16.08
N GLY A 304 -0.85 30.43 16.52
CA GLY A 304 -2.09 30.28 17.28
C GLY A 304 -3.10 29.40 16.53
N LYS A 305 -3.90 28.63 17.28
CA LYS A 305 -4.77 27.55 16.77
C LYS A 305 -5.62 27.94 15.56
N ARG A 306 -6.15 29.17 15.48
CA ARG A 306 -6.96 29.64 14.35
C ARG A 306 -6.13 29.78 13.07
N ALA A 307 -5.07 30.60 13.10
CA ALA A 307 -4.19 30.82 11.95
C ALA A 307 -3.52 29.53 11.45
N LYS A 308 -3.18 28.60 12.37
CA LYS A 308 -2.66 27.28 12.01
C LYS A 308 -3.64 26.46 11.17
N LEU A 309 -4.94 26.60 11.39
CA LEU A 309 -5.98 25.90 10.61
C LEU A 309 -6.28 26.61 9.30
N GLU A 310 -6.16 27.94 9.24
CA GLU A 310 -6.30 28.72 8.01
C GLU A 310 -5.17 28.44 7.01
N VAL A 311 -3.92 28.41 7.48
CA VAL A 311 -2.76 28.00 6.67
C VAL A 311 -2.89 26.55 6.19
N LEU A 312 -3.36 25.65 7.07
CA LEU A 312 -3.57 24.25 6.70
C LEU A 312 -4.69 24.09 5.67
N GLY A 313 -5.79 24.85 5.79
CA GLY A 313 -6.88 24.87 4.80
C GLY A 313 -6.38 25.27 3.41
N ARG A 314 -5.72 26.44 3.30
CA ARG A 314 -5.18 26.91 2.01
C ARG A 314 -4.17 25.95 1.40
N ALA A 315 -3.32 25.31 2.21
CA ALA A 315 -2.36 24.34 1.70
C ALA A 315 -3.03 23.03 1.23
N VAL A 316 -4.13 22.62 1.86
CA VAL A 316 -4.96 21.48 1.44
C VAL A 316 -5.70 21.80 0.13
N GLU A 317 -6.29 22.99 0.03
CA GLU A 317 -6.98 23.50 -1.17
C GLU A 317 -6.01 23.53 -2.36
N TRP A 318 -4.86 24.19 -2.21
CA TRP A 318 -3.79 24.23 -3.21
C TRP A 318 -3.29 22.83 -3.62
N GLN A 319 -3.16 21.89 -2.66
CA GLN A 319 -2.76 20.51 -2.95
C GLN A 319 -3.83 19.77 -3.76
N GLN A 320 -5.12 20.00 -3.51
CA GLN A 320 -6.21 19.42 -4.31
C GLN A 320 -6.21 19.95 -5.75
N GLU A 321 -5.90 21.23 -5.94
CA GLU A 321 -5.79 21.88 -7.27
C GLU A 321 -4.59 21.30 -8.05
N ASN A 322 -3.41 21.25 -7.44
CA ASN A 322 -2.19 20.77 -8.11
C ASN A 322 -2.27 19.27 -8.47
N VAL A 323 -2.90 18.44 -7.63
CA VAL A 323 -3.19 17.03 -7.95
C VAL A 323 -4.20 16.91 -9.12
N VAL A 324 -5.12 17.85 -9.28
CA VAL A 324 -5.97 17.91 -10.49
C VAL A 324 -5.12 18.25 -11.72
N GLU A 325 -4.30 19.29 -11.67
CA GLU A 325 -3.47 19.69 -12.81
C GLU A 325 -2.48 18.60 -13.22
N MET A 326 -1.77 17.98 -12.27
CA MET A 326 -0.91 16.80 -12.50
C MET A 326 -1.67 15.64 -13.15
N SER A 327 -2.94 15.40 -12.79
CA SER A 327 -3.76 14.35 -13.40
C SER A 327 -4.27 14.67 -14.81
N LEU A 328 -4.37 15.96 -15.14
CA LEU A 328 -4.86 16.46 -16.42
C LEU A 328 -3.75 16.69 -17.44
N ALA A 329 -2.52 16.99 -16.98
CA ALA A 329 -1.33 17.17 -17.77
C ALA A 329 -1.22 16.11 -18.90
N ARG A 330 -0.89 16.58 -20.10
CA ARG A 330 -0.78 15.75 -21.30
C ARG A 330 0.65 15.34 -21.60
N ASP A 331 1.60 16.10 -21.07
CA ASP A 331 3.03 15.91 -21.27
C ASP A 331 3.70 15.74 -19.89
N PHE A 332 4.37 14.61 -19.70
CA PHE A 332 5.11 14.31 -18.48
C PHE A 332 6.61 14.65 -18.62
N ALA A 333 7.11 14.86 -19.83
CA ALA A 333 8.47 15.35 -20.06
C ALA A 333 8.59 16.82 -19.65
N SER A 334 7.56 17.64 -19.92
CA SER A 334 7.48 19.02 -19.42
C SER A 334 7.29 19.13 -17.89
N LEU A 335 7.14 18.01 -17.17
CA LEU A 335 7.08 17.94 -15.70
C LEU A 335 8.36 17.36 -15.08
N GLY A 336 9.44 17.21 -15.85
CA GLY A 336 10.76 16.81 -15.33
C GLY A 336 10.77 15.43 -14.65
N LEU A 337 9.96 14.49 -15.16
CA LEU A 337 9.76 13.17 -14.57
C LEU A 337 10.78 12.13 -15.04
N GLU A 338 12.01 12.19 -14.53
CA GLU A 338 13.01 11.15 -14.80
C GLU A 338 12.62 9.77 -14.23
N MET A 339 13.03 8.71 -14.94
CA MET A 339 12.71 7.32 -14.60
C MET A 339 13.88 6.60 -13.89
N GLU A 340 14.17 6.97 -12.65
CA GLU A 340 14.98 6.13 -11.77
C GLU A 340 14.18 4.90 -11.29
N LYS A 341 14.39 3.76 -11.98
CA LYS A 341 14.12 2.37 -11.53
C LYS A 341 12.94 2.18 -10.54
N GLY A 342 11.74 2.60 -10.95
CA GLY A 342 10.48 2.28 -10.26
C GLY A 342 9.98 3.34 -9.27
N VAL A 343 10.59 4.53 -9.22
CA VAL A 343 10.01 5.71 -8.54
C VAL A 343 10.10 6.90 -9.48
N HIS A 344 8.96 7.53 -9.79
CA HIS A 344 8.97 8.79 -10.53
C HIS A 344 9.30 9.95 -9.59
N VAL A 345 10.23 10.81 -10.01
CA VAL A 345 10.66 12.01 -9.28
C VAL A 345 10.14 13.26 -10.01
N LEU A 346 9.40 14.12 -9.31
CA LEU A 346 8.97 15.42 -9.85
C LEU A 346 10.08 16.47 -9.65
N GLU A 347 10.76 16.84 -10.73
CA GLU A 347 11.72 17.96 -10.79
C GLU A 347 11.40 18.87 -12.00
N GLY A 348 10.18 19.42 -12.03
CA GLY A 348 9.64 20.13 -13.21
C GLY A 348 8.84 21.41 -12.98
N HIS A 349 8.83 21.98 -11.77
CA HIS A 349 8.37 23.35 -11.54
C HIS A 349 9.56 24.20 -11.09
N ASP A 350 9.68 25.42 -11.63
CA ASP A 350 10.79 26.32 -11.32
C ASP A 350 10.90 26.53 -9.80
N LEU A 351 12.07 26.21 -9.25
CA LEU A 351 12.35 26.39 -7.82
C LEU A 351 12.22 27.87 -7.43
N ALA A 352 12.54 28.80 -8.34
CA ALA A 352 12.37 30.23 -8.12
C ALA A 352 10.90 30.69 -8.22
N GLU A 353 10.03 29.99 -8.95
CA GLU A 353 8.58 30.24 -8.92
C GLU A 353 7.94 29.69 -7.63
N TRP A 354 8.36 28.50 -7.19
CA TRP A 354 8.02 27.95 -5.87
C TRP A 354 8.45 28.88 -4.73
N GLU A 355 9.71 29.35 -4.75
CA GLU A 355 10.20 30.33 -3.79
C GLU A 355 9.44 31.64 -3.90
N ARG A 356 9.19 32.20 -5.10
CA ARG A 356 8.43 33.44 -5.30
C ARG A 356 7.02 33.34 -4.73
N LEU A 357 6.33 32.21 -4.92
CA LEU A 357 5.03 31.93 -4.32
C LEU A 357 5.12 31.85 -2.79
N TRP A 358 6.14 31.20 -2.22
CA TRP A 358 6.37 31.19 -0.76
C TRP A 358 6.73 32.56 -0.18
N TRP A 359 7.53 33.37 -0.89
CA TRP A 359 7.87 34.75 -0.53
C TRP A 359 6.61 35.62 -0.40
N MET A 360 5.63 35.47 -1.30
CA MET A 360 4.34 36.19 -1.21
C MET A 360 3.51 35.81 0.03
N VAL A 361 3.69 34.62 0.61
CA VAL A 361 2.99 34.22 1.85
C VAL A 361 3.76 34.71 3.11
N GLY A 362 5.03 35.10 2.98
CA GLY A 362 5.80 35.80 4.02
C GLY A 362 6.54 34.90 5.03
N TRP A 363 7.05 33.73 4.63
CA TRP A 363 7.68 32.75 5.54
C TRP A 363 9.12 32.42 5.14
N GLN A 364 10.07 32.61 6.05
CA GLN A 364 11.50 32.39 5.79
C GLN A 364 12.02 31.01 6.25
N HIS A 365 13.03 30.55 5.51
CA HIS A 365 14.03 29.51 5.80
C HIS A 365 13.82 28.05 5.33
N ALA A 366 14.75 27.71 4.41
CA ALA A 366 15.53 26.46 4.30
C ALA A 366 14.91 25.25 3.58
N PHE A 367 15.65 24.79 2.56
CA PHE A 367 15.66 23.44 1.99
C PHE A 367 16.84 22.63 2.56
N LEU A 368 17.10 21.42 2.02
CA LEU A 368 18.23 20.50 2.31
C LEU A 368 18.11 19.67 3.63
N PRO A 369 18.64 18.44 3.65
CA PRO A 369 18.38 17.33 2.71
C PRO A 369 17.56 16.17 3.34
#